data_AF-A0AAD4WCY0-F1
#
_entry.id   AF-A0AAD4WCY0-F1
#
_cell.length_a   1.000
_cell.length_b   1.000
_cell.length_c   1.000
_cell.angle_alpha   90.00
_cell.angle_beta   90.00
_cell.angle_gamma   90.00
#
_symmetry.space_group_name_H-M   'P 1'
#
loop_
_entity.id
_entity.type
_entity.pdbx_description
1 polymer ?
#
loop_
_entity_poly.entity_id
_entity_poly.type
_entity_poly.pdbx_seq_one_letter_code
_entity_poly.pdbx_strand_id
1 'polypeptide(L)'
;MVDFRHALEDCDLRAIPFKAYKFTRDNGRARVENVKAQLVRDVANKGLWQACANMITYNLDYLESDHLPLLVVTDNNSQRRWVQKKRFFF
;
A
#
# COMPACT_ATOMS: atom_id res chain seq x y z
N MET A 1 -15.24 16.95 9.89
CA MET A 1 -14.01 16.26 9.47
C MET A 1 -13.54 16.97 8.22
N VAL A 2 -12.30 17.46 8.18
CA VAL A 2 -11.67 17.78 6.89
C VAL A 2 -11.66 16.47 6.12
N ASP A 3 -12.44 16.40 5.03
CA ASP A 3 -12.55 15.20 4.21
C ASP A 3 -11.16 14.81 3.72
N PHE A 4 -10.84 13.51 3.70
CA PHE A 4 -9.54 12.99 3.27
C PHE A 4 -9.15 13.58 1.90
N ARG A 5 -10.14 13.79 1.03
CA ARG A 5 -9.95 14.44 -0.26
C ARG A 5 -9.41 15.87 -0.16
N HIS A 6 -9.95 16.70 0.73
CA HIS A 6 -9.48 18.08 0.91
C HIS A 6 -8.04 18.11 1.40
N ALA A 7 -7.68 17.22 2.34
CA ALA A 7 -6.29 17.12 2.81
C ALA A 7 -5.31 16.73 1.67
N LEU A 8 -5.74 15.90 0.72
CA LEU A 8 -4.93 15.59 -0.46
C LEU A 8 -4.80 16.78 -1.41
N GLU A 9 -5.89 17.51 -1.63
CA GLU A 9 -5.92 18.69 -2.50
C GLU A 9 -5.05 19.82 -1.92
N ASP A 10 -5.18 20.12 -0.63
CA ASP A 10 -4.40 21.15 0.09
C ASP A 10 -2.90 20.84 0.09
N CYS A 11 -2.53 19.56 0.09
CA CYS A 11 -1.12 19.12 0.10
C CYS A 11 -0.55 18.82 -1.30
N ASP A 12 -1.31 19.01 -2.38
CA ASP A 12 -0.97 18.56 -3.75
C ASP A 12 -0.51 17.09 -3.80
N LEU A 13 -1.22 16.23 -3.07
CA LEU A 13 -0.97 14.80 -3.00
C LEU A 13 -1.93 14.05 -3.93
N ARG A 14 -1.38 13.07 -4.65
CA ARG A 14 -2.16 12.18 -5.52
C ARG A 14 -1.96 10.73 -5.11
N ALA A 15 -3.03 9.95 -5.13
CA ALA A 15 -2.98 8.53 -4.84
C ALA A 15 -2.12 7.78 -5.87
N ILE A 16 -1.26 6.89 -5.37
CA ILE A 16 -0.47 5.99 -6.21
C ILE A 16 -1.36 4.83 -6.70
N PRO A 17 -1.31 4.45 -7.99
CA PRO A 17 -2.04 3.31 -8.52
C PRO A 17 -1.73 2.02 -7.76
N PHE A 18 -2.79 1.26 -7.48
CA PHE A 18 -2.72 0.04 -6.69
C PHE A 18 -3.03 -1.18 -7.56
N LYS A 19 -2.15 -2.19 -7.56
CA LYS A 19 -2.27 -3.43 -8.35
C LYS A 19 -2.26 -4.67 -7.45
N ALA A 20 -3.27 -4.85 -6.60
CA ALA A 20 -3.43 -6.08 -5.81
C ALA A 20 -4.84 -6.19 -5.17
N TYR A 21 -4.94 -6.91 -4.05
CA TYR A 21 -6.13 -7.04 -3.21
C TYR A 21 -6.52 -5.69 -2.58
N LYS A 22 -7.72 -5.20 -2.90
CA LYS A 22 -8.15 -3.84 -2.55
C LYS A 22 -8.24 -3.52 -1.06
N PHE A 23 -8.26 -4.52 -0.18
CA PHE A 23 -8.41 -4.30 1.26
C PHE A 23 -7.05 -4.35 1.93
N THR A 24 -6.84 -3.43 2.87
CA THR A 24 -5.58 -3.31 3.64
C THR A 24 -5.80 -3.60 5.12
N ARG A 25 -7.05 -3.86 5.52
CA ARG A 25 -7.43 -4.28 6.86
C ARG A 25 -8.48 -5.38 6.79
N ASP A 26 -8.36 -6.38 7.64
CA ASP A 26 -9.33 -7.44 7.86
C ASP A 26 -9.44 -7.69 9.37
N ASN A 27 -10.64 -7.56 9.95
CA ASN A 27 -10.83 -7.74 11.39
C ASN A 27 -10.81 -9.22 11.83
N GLY A 28 -10.61 -10.17 10.92
CA GLY A 28 -10.45 -11.60 11.19
C GLY A 28 -11.71 -12.32 11.65
N ARG A 29 -12.87 -11.64 11.67
CA ARG A 29 -14.13 -12.24 12.12
C ARG A 29 -14.73 -13.16 11.06
N ALA A 30 -15.62 -14.03 11.50
CA ALA A 30 -16.30 -14.98 10.62
C ALA A 30 -17.49 -14.34 9.89
N ARG A 31 -17.67 -14.73 8.62
CA ARG A 31 -18.88 -14.46 7.82
C ARG A 31 -19.26 -12.97 7.79
N VAL A 32 -20.49 -12.65 8.17
CA VAL A 32 -21.09 -11.31 8.07
C VAL A 32 -20.48 -10.30 9.05
N GLU A 33 -19.76 -10.78 10.07
CA GLU A 33 -19.03 -9.91 10.99
C GLU A 33 -17.64 -9.54 10.46
N ASN A 34 -17.17 -10.19 9.38
CA ASN A 34 -15.92 -9.82 8.74
C ASN A 34 -16.06 -8.45 8.10
N VAL A 35 -15.23 -7.52 8.55
CA VAL A 35 -15.11 -6.19 7.96
C VAL A 35 -13.74 -6.08 7.31
N LYS A 36 -13.74 -5.98 5.98
CA LYS A 36 -12.56 -5.64 5.20
C LYS A 36 -12.65 -4.21 4.71
N ALA A 37 -11.59 -3.45 4.92
CA ALA A 37 -11.54 -2.04 4.55
C ALA A 37 -10.21 -1.67 3.89
N GLN A 38 -10.25 -0.71 2.98
CA GLN A 38 -9.05 -0.06 2.45
C GLN A 38 -8.79 1.18 3.29
N LEU A 39 -7.96 1.04 4.33
CA LEU A 39 -7.63 2.13 5.26
C LEU A 39 -6.23 2.70 5.02
N VAL A 40 -5.35 1.93 4.40
CA VAL A 40 -4.00 2.37 4.05
C VAL A 40 -4.01 2.76 2.57
N ARG A 41 -3.51 3.96 2.27
CA ARG A 41 -3.34 4.46 0.90
C ARG A 41 -1.99 5.12 0.77
N ASP A 42 -1.31 4.83 -0.32
CA ASP A 42 -0.09 5.53 -0.68
C ASP A 42 -0.43 6.75 -1.53
N VAL A 43 0.19 7.87 -1.19
CA VAL A 43 0.02 9.13 -1.90
C VAL A 43 1.39 9.77 -2.13
N ALA A 44 1.51 10.51 -3.21
CA ALA A 44 2.75 11.15 -3.62
C ALA A 44 2.47 12.56 -4.14
N ASN A 45 3.36 13.48 -3.79
CA ASN A 45 3.36 14.83 -4.36
C ASN A 45 4.01 14.83 -5.75
N LYS A 46 3.88 15.95 -6.45
CA LYS A 46 4.45 16.13 -7.79
C LYS A 46 5.95 15.84 -7.86
N GLY A 47 6.73 16.24 -6.86
CA GLY A 47 8.18 16.01 -6.84
C GLY A 47 8.54 14.52 -6.84
N LEU A 48 7.83 13.72 -6.04
CA LEU A 48 8.04 12.28 -5.99
C LEU A 48 7.60 11.60 -7.30
N TRP A 49 6.49 12.05 -7.91
CA TRP A 49 6.06 11.59 -9.24
C TRP A 49 7.09 11.87 -10.34
N GLN A 50 7.79 13.00 -10.25
CA GLN A 50 8.85 13.36 -11.19
C GLN A 50 10.14 12.55 -10.96
N ALA A 51 10.49 12.28 -9.70
CA ALA A 51 11.69 11.52 -9.35
C ALA A 51 11.55 10.01 -9.63
N CYS A 52 10.33 9.48 -9.49
CA CYS A 52 10.03 8.06 -9.60
C CYS A 52 8.92 7.83 -10.63
N ALA A 53 9.31 7.47 -11.85
CA ALA A 53 8.35 7.04 -12.87
C ALA A 53 7.71 5.69 -12.49
N ASN A 54 6.46 5.50 -12.94
CA ASN A 54 5.70 4.25 -12.84
C ASN A 54 5.59 3.67 -11.43
N MET A 55 5.33 4.51 -10.43
CA MET A 55 5.03 4.05 -9.08
C MET A 55 3.77 3.17 -9.06
N ILE A 56 3.90 1.98 -8.50
CA ILE A 56 2.79 1.02 -8.34
C ILE A 56 2.84 0.42 -6.93
N THR A 57 1.71 0.40 -6.26
CA THR A 57 1.54 -0.21 -4.94
C THR A 57 1.04 -1.66 -5.04
N TYR A 58 1.59 -2.53 -4.20
CA TYR A 58 1.15 -3.90 -3.96
C TYR A 58 0.90 -4.15 -2.47
N ASN A 59 0.03 -5.10 -2.13
CA ASN A 59 -0.01 -5.66 -0.78
C ASN A 59 1.10 -6.69 -0.61
N LEU A 60 1.67 -6.74 0.59
CA LEU A 60 2.48 -7.87 1.05
C LEU A 60 1.63 -8.79 1.90
N ASP A 61 1.79 -10.09 1.69
CA ASP A 61 1.16 -11.09 2.55
C ASP A 61 1.86 -11.07 3.91
N TYR A 62 1.13 -10.60 4.93
CA TYR A 62 1.59 -10.56 6.31
C TYR A 62 0.47 -11.06 7.22
N LEU A 63 0.75 -12.08 8.01
CA LEU A 63 -0.26 -12.83 8.77
C LEU A 63 -0.34 -12.44 10.25
N GLU A 64 0.58 -11.60 10.73
CA GLU A 64 0.69 -11.26 12.16
C GLU A 64 0.06 -9.90 12.51
N SER A 65 -0.59 -9.23 11.55
CA SER A 65 -1.32 -7.98 11.78
C SER A 65 -2.69 -8.04 11.10
N ASP A 66 -3.68 -7.36 11.68
CA ASP A 66 -4.96 -7.10 11.03
C ASP A 66 -4.82 -6.09 9.87
N HIS A 67 -3.65 -5.48 9.72
CA HIS A 67 -3.25 -4.63 8.60
C HIS A 67 -2.30 -5.33 7.64
N LEU A 68 -2.55 -5.21 6.34
CA LEU A 68 -1.64 -5.64 5.29
C LEU A 68 -0.64 -4.53 4.96
N PRO A 69 0.68 -4.77 5.05
CA PRO A 69 1.70 -3.84 4.62
C PRO A 69 1.60 -3.54 3.11
N LEU A 70 1.91 -2.31 2.73
CA LEU A 70 1.98 -1.88 1.34
C LEU A 70 3.43 -1.76 0.87
N LEU A 71 3.68 -2.15 -0.38
CA LEU A 71 4.95 -1.98 -1.07
C LEU A 71 4.75 -1.11 -2.31
N VAL A 72 5.38 0.06 -2.33
CA VAL A 72 5.48 0.91 -3.53
C VAL A 72 6.74 0.52 -4.31
N VAL A 73 6.55 0.07 -5.56
CA VAL A 73 7.64 -0.22 -6.50
C VAL A 73 7.74 0.91 -7.50
N THR A 74 8.97 1.33 -7.80
CA THR A 74 9.29 2.41 -8.74
C THR A 74 10.35 1.91 -9.72
N ASP A 75 10.40 2.43 -10.95
CA ASP A 75 11.34 1.92 -11.98
C ASP A 75 12.82 2.02 -11.58
N ASN A 76 13.19 3.01 -10.76
CA ASN A 76 14.54 3.18 -10.20
C ASN A 76 14.98 2.00 -9.30
N ASN A 77 14.07 1.11 -8.89
CA ASN A 77 14.35 -0.05 -8.04
C ASN A 77 14.42 -1.39 -8.80
N SER A 78 14.24 -1.40 -10.12
CA SER A 78 14.34 -2.61 -10.94
C SER A 78 15.72 -3.31 -10.87
N GLN A 79 16.75 -2.64 -10.33
CA GLN A 79 18.08 -3.24 -10.13
C GLN A 79 18.32 -3.84 -8.74
N ARG A 80 17.43 -3.66 -7.76
CA ARG A 80 17.58 -4.32 -6.45
C ARG A 80 16.68 -5.55 -6.38
N ARG A 81 17.19 -6.67 -6.90
CA ARG A 81 16.67 -8.01 -6.62
C ARG A 81 16.57 -8.19 -5.10
N TRP A 82 15.37 -8.03 -4.56
CA TRP A 82 15.07 -8.47 -3.21
C TRP A 82 15.09 -10.00 -3.21
N VAL A 83 16.23 -10.57 -2.82
CA VAL A 83 16.31 -11.97 -2.44
C VAL A 83 15.45 -12.13 -1.20
N GLN A 84 14.22 -12.62 -1.35
CA GLN A 84 13.45 -13.13 -0.24
C GLN A 84 14.26 -14.26 0.40
N LYS A 85 14.99 -13.95 1.48
CA LYS A 85 15.46 -14.99 2.38
C LYS A 85 14.23 -15.57 3.05
N LYS A 86 13.70 -16.67 2.51
CA LYS A 86 12.77 -17.54 3.23
C LYS A 86 13.45 -17.93 4.53
N ARG A 87 13.04 -17.32 5.64
CA ARG A 87 13.39 -17.81 6.98
C ARG A 87 12.51 -19.03 7.21
N PHE A 88 13.05 -20.20 6.92
CA PHE A 88 12.49 -21.45 7.43
C PHE A 88 12.65 -21.41 8.95
N PHE A 89 11.53 -21.34 9.66
CA PHE A 89 11.48 -21.76 11.06
C PHE A 89 11.21 -23.27 11.05
N PHE A 90 12.15 -24.04 11.60
CA PHE A 90 12.02 -25.46 11.88
C PHE A 90 11.07 -25.68 13.05
#